data_AF-A0A853FFE6-F1
#
_entry.id   AF-A0A853FFE6-F1
#
_cell.length_a   1.000
_cell.length_b   1.000
_cell.length_c   1.000
_cell.angle_alpha   90.00
_cell.angle_beta   90.00
_cell.angle_gamma   90.00
#
_symmetry.space_group_name_H-M   'P 1'
#
loop_
_entity.id
_entity.type
_entity.pdbx_description
1 polymer ?
#
loop_
_entity_poly.entity_id
_entity_poly.type
_entity_poly.pdbx_seq_one_letter_code
_entity_poly.pdbx_strand_id
1 'polypeptide(L)'
;MLLAGCSTNKTDTAWKLIRQQQEQQAMMRQQEAEDLRKNEASRPEVMLAMIREAQQQQRYFASLAYIDAYAANYGDSTELNALRAHALRMTGQPQASEQAYRALLKTSEAASGWHGLGLLAAEQGDYAKASEYLAKASALQPTNAQILNDLGYARIQSGNLAGARLPLGKAAELDPDNDKVLSNLALLLLLQGNTPQANAVMDKAQLSQGTRDQIYLLASEWRTNPATHLSSAGARQPASAQATSSSSRTSSPVVTSGDVPAYAAAQASGSASYPASPIGFHQSPLMDNHTPLVQ
;
A
#
# COMPACT_ATOMS: atom_id res chain seq x y z
N MET A 1 25.37 -89.73 5.26
CA MET A 1 25.99 -88.39 5.34
C MET A 1 25.43 -87.55 4.22
N LEU A 2 24.83 -86.39 4.53
CA LEU A 2 24.83 -85.17 3.73
C LEU A 2 24.13 -84.08 4.57
N LEU A 3 24.93 -83.16 5.09
CA LEU A 3 24.53 -82.05 5.93
C LEU A 3 23.94 -80.94 5.05
N ALA A 4 22.68 -80.58 5.28
CA ALA A 4 22.07 -79.37 4.70
C ALA A 4 22.48 -78.16 5.56
N GLY A 5 23.43 -77.37 5.07
CA GLY A 5 23.85 -76.11 5.68
C GLY A 5 23.05 -74.93 5.12
N CYS A 6 22.27 -74.27 5.97
CA CYS A 6 21.58 -73.03 5.64
C CYS A 6 22.60 -71.89 5.37
N SER A 7 22.69 -71.44 4.13
CA SER A 7 23.44 -70.26 3.71
C SER A 7 22.44 -69.18 3.29
N THR A 8 21.92 -68.41 4.25
CA THR A 8 21.09 -67.24 3.92
C THR A 8 21.48 -66.01 4.74
N ASN A 9 21.65 -64.91 4.01
CA ASN A 9 21.34 -63.54 4.42
C ASN A 9 22.31 -62.71 5.26
N LYS A 10 23.63 -62.91 5.22
CA LYS A 10 24.54 -61.86 5.75
C LYS A 10 24.76 -60.71 4.77
N THR A 11 24.93 -61.00 3.48
CA THR A 11 25.16 -59.99 2.43
C THR A 11 23.90 -59.19 2.12
N ASP A 12 22.73 -59.85 2.01
CA ASP A 12 21.43 -59.17 1.83
C ASP A 12 21.10 -58.20 2.98
N THR A 13 21.55 -58.51 4.19
CA THR A 13 21.34 -57.65 5.36
C THR A 13 22.32 -56.48 5.39
N ALA A 14 23.57 -56.67 4.96
CA ALA A 14 24.57 -55.60 4.85
C ALA A 14 24.18 -54.56 3.78
N TRP A 15 23.76 -55.00 2.59
CA TRP A 15 23.32 -54.07 1.53
C TRP A 15 22.04 -53.32 1.89
N LYS A 16 21.12 -53.95 2.63
CA LYS A 16 19.93 -53.27 3.17
C LYS A 16 20.29 -52.20 4.18
N LEU A 17 21.23 -52.48 5.09
CA LEU A 17 21.69 -51.50 6.08
C LEU A 17 22.40 -50.30 5.42
N ILE A 18 23.25 -50.56 4.42
CA ILE A 18 23.93 -49.49 3.65
C ILE A 18 22.90 -48.65 2.91
N ARG A 19 21.90 -49.27 2.27
CA ARG A 19 20.81 -48.55 1.58
C ARG A 19 20.00 -47.70 2.56
N GLN A 20 19.62 -48.26 3.70
CA GLN A 20 18.90 -47.55 4.76
C GLN A 20 19.71 -46.36 5.30
N GLN A 21 21.01 -46.53 5.52
CA GLN A 21 21.90 -45.46 5.97
C GLN A 21 22.02 -44.36 4.90
N GLN A 22 22.15 -44.73 3.62
CA GLN A 22 22.21 -43.78 2.52
C GLN A 22 20.89 -43.00 2.36
N GLU A 23 19.74 -43.67 2.51
CA GLU A 23 18.42 -43.03 2.52
C GLU A 23 18.28 -42.05 3.69
N GLN A 24 18.71 -42.44 4.90
CA GLN A 24 18.71 -41.54 6.06
C GLN A 24 19.63 -40.33 5.86
N GLN A 25 20.83 -40.53 5.32
CA GLN A 25 21.75 -39.42 5.00
C GLN A 25 21.21 -38.51 3.89
N ALA A 26 20.50 -39.06 2.90
CA ALA A 26 19.85 -38.26 1.88
C ALA A 26 18.72 -37.41 2.47
N MET A 27 17.91 -37.98 3.36
CA MET A 27 16.83 -37.25 4.06
C MET A 27 17.38 -36.13 4.95
N MET A 28 18.44 -36.38 5.73
CA MET A 28 19.09 -35.35 6.55
C MET A 28 19.63 -34.20 5.72
N ARG A 29 20.31 -34.49 4.59
CA ARG A 29 20.79 -33.46 3.67
C ARG A 29 19.66 -32.66 3.04
N GLN A 30 18.53 -33.29 2.73
CA GLN A 30 17.35 -32.58 2.23
C GLN A 30 16.79 -31.63 3.28
N GLN A 31 16.63 -32.07 4.52
CA GLN A 31 16.15 -31.22 5.63
C GLN A 31 17.08 -30.03 5.87
N GLU A 32 18.39 -30.26 5.93
CA GLU A 32 19.38 -29.19 6.09
C GLU A 32 19.30 -28.18 4.92
N ALA A 33 19.16 -28.65 3.68
CA ALA A 33 18.98 -27.77 2.53
C ALA A 33 17.65 -27.00 2.58
N GLU A 34 16.57 -27.60 3.04
CA GLU A 34 15.29 -26.91 3.26
C GLU A 34 15.38 -25.86 4.35
N ASP A 35 16.06 -26.16 5.46
CA ASP A 35 16.24 -25.23 6.57
C ASP A 35 17.15 -24.07 6.18
N LEU A 36 18.21 -24.32 5.42
CA LEU A 36 19.03 -23.27 4.80
C LEU A 36 18.20 -22.38 3.87
N ARG A 37 17.36 -22.98 3.01
CA ARG A 37 16.45 -22.22 2.12
C ARG A 37 15.43 -21.41 2.89
N LYS A 38 14.84 -21.96 3.96
CA LYS A 38 13.92 -21.23 4.84
C LYS A 38 14.64 -20.07 5.53
N ASN A 39 15.88 -20.28 5.98
CA ASN A 39 16.69 -19.24 6.61
C ASN A 39 17.08 -18.14 5.61
N GLU A 40 17.44 -18.51 4.37
CA GLU A 40 17.67 -17.55 3.28
C GLU A 40 16.42 -16.76 2.92
N ALA A 41 15.27 -17.43 2.82
CA ALA A 41 13.97 -16.78 2.59
C ALA A 41 13.53 -15.90 3.76
N SER A 42 14.02 -16.19 4.96
CA SER A 42 13.75 -15.39 6.15
C SER A 42 14.62 -14.14 6.24
N ARG A 43 15.74 -14.04 5.50
CA ARG A 43 16.64 -12.87 5.59
C ARG A 43 15.87 -11.54 5.52
N PRO A 44 16.20 -10.56 6.38
CA PRO A 44 15.44 -9.32 6.48
C PRO A 44 15.24 -8.62 5.12
N GLU A 45 16.28 -8.58 4.29
CA GLU A 45 16.24 -7.92 2.98
C GLU A 45 15.28 -8.63 2.02
N VAL A 46 15.27 -9.96 2.04
CA VAL A 46 14.41 -10.79 1.19
C VAL A 46 12.95 -10.66 1.63
N MET A 47 12.69 -10.66 2.94
CA MET A 47 11.33 -10.44 3.45
C MET A 47 10.81 -9.04 3.14
N LEU A 48 11.63 -7.99 3.27
CA LEU A 48 11.24 -6.64 2.86
C LEU A 48 10.94 -6.58 1.36
N ALA A 49 11.74 -7.24 0.51
CA ALA A 49 11.45 -7.35 -0.91
C ALA A 49 10.10 -8.04 -1.17
N MET A 50 9.79 -9.14 -0.48
CA MET A 50 8.49 -9.81 -0.59
C MET A 50 7.32 -8.92 -0.14
N ILE A 51 7.48 -8.12 0.91
CA ILE A 51 6.47 -7.15 1.36
C ILE A 51 6.21 -6.13 0.26
N ARG A 52 7.26 -5.52 -0.30
CA ARG A 52 7.13 -4.52 -1.38
C ARG A 52 6.53 -5.12 -2.65
N GLU A 53 7.00 -6.29 -3.06
CA GLU A 53 6.46 -7.03 -4.20
C GLU A 53 4.97 -7.33 -4.02
N ALA A 54 4.57 -7.78 -2.83
CA ALA A 54 3.16 -8.01 -2.53
C ALA A 54 2.34 -6.71 -2.64
N GLN A 55 2.86 -5.56 -2.18
CA GLN A 55 2.17 -4.28 -2.35
C GLN A 55 2.11 -3.82 -3.80
N GLN A 56 3.17 -4.04 -4.57
CA GLN A 56 3.20 -3.76 -6.00
C GLN A 56 2.18 -4.60 -6.76
N GLN A 57 2.01 -5.87 -6.41
CA GLN A 57 0.96 -6.75 -6.95
C GLN A 57 -0.43 -6.48 -6.33
N GLN A 58 -0.58 -5.43 -5.51
CA GLN A 58 -1.80 -5.08 -4.78
C GLN A 58 -2.33 -6.18 -3.82
N ARG A 59 -1.48 -7.14 -3.46
CA ARG A 59 -1.77 -8.23 -2.51
C ARG A 59 -1.57 -7.76 -1.07
N TYR A 60 -2.30 -6.73 -0.66
CA TYR A 60 -2.08 -6.05 0.63
C TYR A 60 -2.34 -6.93 1.86
N PHE A 61 -3.28 -7.88 1.80
CA PHE A 61 -3.46 -8.86 2.90
C PHE A 61 -2.25 -9.79 3.05
N ALA A 62 -1.64 -10.22 1.94
CA ALA A 62 -0.39 -10.99 1.98
C ALA A 62 0.77 -10.13 2.49
N SER A 63 0.83 -8.86 2.08
CA SER A 63 1.79 -7.89 2.61
C SER A 63 1.70 -7.76 4.13
N LEU A 64 0.49 -7.65 4.70
CA LEU A 64 0.29 -7.61 6.16
C LEU A 64 0.82 -8.89 6.84
N ALA A 65 0.54 -10.07 6.27
CA ALA A 65 1.05 -11.33 6.82
C ALA A 65 2.59 -11.39 6.80
N TYR A 66 3.22 -10.94 5.71
CA TYR A 66 4.68 -10.85 5.63
C TYR A 66 5.26 -9.83 6.61
N ILE A 67 4.58 -8.71 6.83
CA ILE A 67 4.95 -7.68 7.81
C ILE A 67 4.90 -8.25 9.24
N ASP A 68 3.84 -8.99 9.58
CA ASP A 68 3.71 -9.61 10.90
C ASP A 68 4.80 -10.66 11.14
N ALA A 69 5.10 -11.48 10.12
CA ALA A 69 6.20 -12.44 10.18
C ALA A 69 7.57 -11.75 10.30
N TYR A 70 7.79 -10.64 9.58
CA TYR A 70 9.03 -9.86 9.68
C TYR A 70 9.20 -9.32 11.11
N ALA A 71 8.17 -8.67 11.64
CA ALA A 71 8.21 -8.08 12.98
C ALA A 71 8.47 -9.12 14.07
N ALA A 72 7.91 -10.33 13.93
CA ALA A 72 8.15 -11.43 14.87
C ALA A 72 9.61 -11.92 14.88
N ASN A 73 10.29 -11.91 13.73
CA ASN A 73 11.65 -12.44 13.58
C ASN A 73 12.74 -11.38 13.77
N TYR A 74 12.46 -10.13 13.40
CA TYR A 74 13.47 -9.06 13.30
C TYR A 74 13.12 -7.80 14.09
N GLY A 75 11.92 -7.73 14.66
CA GLY A 75 11.40 -6.53 15.33
C GLY A 75 10.85 -5.49 14.35
N ASP A 76 10.36 -4.38 14.91
CA ASP A 76 9.80 -3.28 14.13
C ASP A 76 10.88 -2.30 13.66
N SER A 77 10.64 -1.70 12.50
CA SER A 77 11.43 -0.59 11.96
C SER A 77 10.51 0.52 11.46
N THR A 78 11.04 1.74 11.30
CA THR A 78 10.27 2.88 10.79
C THR A 78 9.78 2.63 9.36
N GLU A 79 10.62 2.02 8.52
CA GLU A 79 10.28 1.59 7.17
C GLU A 79 9.17 0.51 7.17
N LEU A 80 9.29 -0.51 8.01
CA LEU A 80 8.26 -1.56 8.12
C LEU A 80 6.92 -0.96 8.54
N ASN A 81 6.93 0.00 9.47
CA ASN A 81 5.74 0.70 9.93
C ASN A 81 5.10 1.56 8.83
N ALA A 82 5.89 2.15 7.93
CA ALA A 82 5.38 2.84 6.74
C ALA A 82 4.68 1.87 5.78
N LEU A 83 5.29 0.71 5.52
CA LEU A 83 4.69 -0.36 4.70
C LEU A 83 3.39 -0.90 5.34
N ARG A 84 3.38 -1.09 6.67
CA ARG A 84 2.19 -1.50 7.43
C ARG A 84 1.08 -0.47 7.33
N ALA A 85 1.37 0.82 7.55
CA ALA A 85 0.39 1.90 7.45
C ALA A 85 -0.26 1.95 6.06
N HIS A 86 0.53 1.75 5.00
CA HIS A 86 0.04 1.68 3.63
C HIS A 86 -0.87 0.47 3.40
N ALA A 87 -0.46 -0.73 3.82
CA ALA A 87 -1.28 -1.92 3.67
C ALA A 87 -2.59 -1.85 4.47
N LEU A 88 -2.57 -1.22 5.65
CA LEU A 88 -3.79 -0.95 6.43
C LEU A 88 -4.77 -0.02 5.68
N ARG A 89 -4.27 1.03 5.02
CA ARG A 89 -5.11 1.92 4.18
C ARG A 89 -5.77 1.12 3.05
N MET A 90 -4.96 0.36 2.33
CA MET A 90 -5.41 -0.40 1.15
C MET A 90 -6.33 -1.58 1.49
N THR A 91 -6.32 -2.06 2.74
CA THR A 91 -7.22 -3.11 3.23
C THR A 91 -8.47 -2.57 3.94
N GLY A 92 -8.73 -1.26 3.86
CA GLY A 92 -9.96 -0.67 4.40
C GLY A 92 -9.96 -0.51 5.93
N GLN A 93 -8.78 -0.34 6.54
CA GLN A 93 -8.61 -0.11 7.98
C GLN A 93 -8.14 1.33 8.28
N PRO A 94 -8.93 2.36 7.95
CA PRO A 94 -8.45 3.74 7.92
C PRO A 94 -8.06 4.29 9.30
N GLN A 95 -8.70 3.86 10.39
CA GLN A 95 -8.35 4.30 11.74
C GLN A 95 -6.98 3.76 12.18
N ALA A 96 -6.72 2.47 11.93
CA ALA A 96 -5.43 1.86 12.22
C ALA A 96 -4.32 2.44 11.34
N SER A 97 -4.62 2.68 10.06
CA SER A 97 -3.72 3.35 9.12
C SER A 97 -3.39 4.78 9.57
N GLU A 98 -4.38 5.56 10.00
CA GLU A 98 -4.14 6.91 10.50
C GLU A 98 -3.21 6.92 11.72
N GLN A 99 -3.46 6.03 12.69
CA GLN A 99 -2.60 5.89 13.86
C GLN A 99 -1.16 5.53 13.47
N ALA A 100 -1.00 4.57 12.56
CA ALA A 100 0.30 4.15 12.06
C ALA A 100 1.03 5.31 11.35
N TYR A 101 0.37 6.05 10.45
CA TYR A 101 0.97 7.21 9.79
C TYR A 101 1.33 8.34 10.77
N ARG A 102 0.51 8.58 11.80
CA ARG A 102 0.83 9.57 12.85
C ARG A 102 2.07 9.21 13.65
N ALA A 103 2.31 7.92 13.89
CA ALA A 103 3.52 7.46 14.58
C ALA A 103 4.80 7.75 13.77
N LEU A 104 4.72 7.84 12.44
CA LEU A 104 5.87 8.10 11.58
C LEU A 104 6.32 9.56 11.58
N LEU A 105 5.49 10.51 12.02
CA LEU A 105 5.71 11.96 11.86
C LEU A 105 6.96 12.50 12.59
N LYS A 106 7.55 11.70 13.49
CA LYS A 106 8.76 12.02 14.27
C LYS A 106 9.93 11.09 13.95
N THR A 107 9.87 10.39 12.82
CA THR A 107 10.84 9.39 12.38
C THR A 107 11.48 9.78 11.05
N SER A 108 12.41 8.96 10.55
CA SER A 108 12.95 9.10 9.18
C SER A 108 11.85 9.03 8.10
N GLU A 109 10.73 8.37 8.40
CA GLU A 109 9.58 8.18 7.51
C GLU A 109 8.50 9.28 7.65
N ALA A 110 8.86 10.45 8.19
CA ALA A 110 7.91 11.54 8.38
C ALA A 110 7.25 11.99 7.06
N ALA A 111 7.97 11.94 5.94
CA ALA A 111 7.41 12.25 4.61
C ALA A 111 6.29 11.27 4.23
N SER A 112 6.55 9.97 4.35
CA SER A 112 5.59 8.88 4.15
C SER A 112 4.38 9.01 5.09
N GLY A 113 4.61 9.39 6.35
CA GLY A 113 3.56 9.70 7.32
C GLY A 113 2.64 10.84 6.88
N TRP A 114 3.20 11.98 6.50
CA TRP A 114 2.41 13.12 6.01
C TRP A 114 1.69 12.80 4.69
N HIS A 115 2.35 12.08 3.77
CA HIS A 115 1.75 11.67 2.50
C HIS A 115 0.53 10.79 2.75
N GLY A 116 0.67 9.74 3.56
CA GLY A 116 -0.41 8.83 3.92
C GLY A 116 -1.61 9.51 4.59
N LEU A 117 -1.37 10.45 5.51
CA LEU A 117 -2.43 11.27 6.11
C LEU A 117 -3.14 12.15 5.07
N GLY A 118 -2.39 12.67 4.10
CA GLY A 118 -2.96 13.41 2.96
C GLY A 118 -3.88 12.55 2.11
N LEU A 119 -3.48 11.31 1.81
CA LEU A 119 -4.29 10.36 1.06
C LEU A 119 -5.57 9.96 1.82
N LEU A 120 -5.47 9.68 3.13
CA LEU A 120 -6.64 9.39 3.97
C LEU A 120 -7.63 10.56 4.03
N ALA A 121 -7.13 11.80 4.12
CA ALA A 121 -7.99 12.99 4.08
C ALA A 121 -8.70 13.13 2.72
N ALA A 122 -8.00 12.85 1.62
CA ALA A 122 -8.57 12.87 0.29
C ALA A 122 -9.63 11.79 0.06
N GLU A 123 -9.43 10.58 0.58
CA GLU A 123 -10.43 9.49 0.58
C GLU A 123 -11.70 9.86 1.35
N GLN A 124 -11.57 10.74 2.35
CA GLN A 124 -12.69 11.29 3.11
C GLN A 124 -13.35 12.50 2.41
N GLY A 125 -12.82 12.95 1.27
CA GLY A 125 -13.28 14.14 0.54
C GLY A 125 -12.79 15.47 1.13
N ASP A 126 -11.95 15.45 2.17
CA ASP A 126 -11.37 16.66 2.76
C ASP A 126 -10.10 17.07 2.00
N TYR A 127 -10.29 17.60 0.79
CA TYR A 127 -9.19 17.97 -0.10
C TYR A 127 -8.38 19.18 0.41
N ALA A 128 -9.01 20.07 1.19
CA ALA A 128 -8.30 21.17 1.84
C ALA A 128 -7.26 20.64 2.81
N LYS A 129 -7.65 19.76 3.73
CA LYS A 129 -6.75 19.11 4.68
C LYS A 129 -5.74 18.17 4.00
N ALA A 130 -6.16 17.45 2.96
CA ALA A 130 -5.26 16.67 2.14
C ALA A 130 -4.12 17.54 1.58
N SER A 131 -4.45 18.72 1.03
CA SER A 131 -3.45 19.65 0.50
C SER A 131 -2.47 20.16 1.57
N GLU A 132 -2.91 20.35 2.81
CA GLU A 132 -2.03 20.76 3.92
C GLU A 132 -1.05 19.65 4.32
N TYR A 133 -1.52 18.41 4.42
CA TYR A 133 -0.66 17.27 4.74
C TYR A 133 0.31 16.96 3.61
N LEU A 134 -0.15 16.99 2.35
CA LEU A 134 0.69 16.77 1.18
C LEU A 134 1.73 17.90 1.02
N ALA A 135 1.41 19.14 1.41
CA ALA A 135 2.39 20.22 1.42
C ALA A 135 3.53 19.92 2.41
N LYS A 136 3.22 19.41 3.61
CA LYS A 136 4.25 18.97 4.58
C LYS A 136 5.08 17.81 4.05
N ALA A 137 4.45 16.82 3.40
CA ALA A 137 5.16 15.71 2.76
C ALA A 137 6.13 16.22 1.67
N SER A 138 5.67 17.13 0.81
CA SER A 138 6.48 17.70 -0.28
C SER A 138 7.65 18.55 0.23
N ALA A 139 7.53 19.17 1.40
CA ALA A 139 8.63 19.91 2.00
C ALA A 139 9.75 18.98 2.50
N LEU A 140 9.41 17.75 2.87
CA LEU A 140 10.37 16.74 3.31
C LEU A 140 10.98 15.96 2.13
N GLN A 141 10.21 15.76 1.06
CA GLN A 141 10.65 15.10 -0.17
C GLN A 141 10.32 15.96 -1.40
N PRO A 142 11.10 17.03 -1.66
CA PRO A 142 10.79 18.01 -2.70
C PRO A 142 10.98 17.50 -4.13
N THR A 143 11.60 16.34 -4.32
CA THR A 143 11.84 15.68 -5.61
C THR A 143 10.99 14.44 -5.83
N ASN A 144 10.04 14.15 -4.94
CA ASN A 144 9.12 13.04 -5.11
C ASN A 144 7.95 13.48 -6.02
N ALA A 145 7.99 13.05 -7.28
CA ALA A 145 6.99 13.41 -8.29
C ALA A 145 5.58 12.97 -7.89
N GLN A 146 5.43 11.84 -7.22
CA GLN A 146 4.14 11.33 -6.75
C GLN A 146 3.52 12.26 -5.70
N ILE A 147 4.29 12.64 -4.67
CA ILE A 147 3.80 13.55 -3.62
C ILE A 147 3.43 14.90 -4.21
N LEU A 148 4.21 15.41 -5.16
CA LEU A 148 3.94 16.66 -5.86
C LEU A 148 2.67 16.56 -6.72
N ASN A 149 2.48 15.48 -7.45
CA ASN A 149 1.26 15.22 -8.19
C ASN A 149 0.03 15.20 -7.29
N ASP A 150 0.10 14.43 -6.20
CA ASP A 150 -1.00 14.30 -5.25
C ASP A 150 -1.33 15.65 -4.59
N LEU A 151 -0.32 16.45 -4.22
CA LEU A 151 -0.51 17.82 -3.73
C LEU A 151 -1.22 18.70 -4.77
N GLY A 152 -0.78 18.63 -6.02
CA GLY A 152 -1.37 19.36 -7.12
C GLY A 152 -2.83 18.99 -7.33
N TYR A 153 -3.12 17.69 -7.41
CA TYR A 153 -4.48 17.18 -7.57
C TYR A 153 -5.40 17.54 -6.40
N ALA A 154 -4.92 17.42 -5.15
CA ALA A 154 -5.66 17.87 -3.97
C ALA A 154 -6.00 19.37 -4.04
N ARG A 155 -5.08 20.20 -4.54
CA ARG A 155 -5.33 21.64 -4.73
C ARG A 155 -6.33 21.92 -5.86
N ILE A 156 -6.35 21.13 -6.92
CA ILE A 156 -7.40 21.24 -7.94
C ILE A 156 -8.76 20.92 -7.30
N GLN A 157 -8.84 19.80 -6.59
CA GLN A 157 -10.06 19.34 -5.93
C GLN A 157 -10.57 20.31 -4.86
N SER A 158 -9.68 21.05 -4.19
CA SER A 158 -10.05 22.11 -3.24
C SER A 158 -10.33 23.46 -3.90
N GLY A 159 -10.35 23.55 -5.25
CA GLY A 159 -10.57 24.78 -6.01
C GLY A 159 -9.38 25.73 -6.09
N ASN A 160 -8.24 25.39 -5.49
CA ASN A 160 -7.02 26.18 -5.52
C ASN A 160 -6.20 25.91 -6.80
N LEU A 161 -6.77 26.26 -7.96
CA LEU A 161 -6.14 26.06 -9.26
C LEU A 161 -4.80 26.80 -9.38
N ALA A 162 -4.69 27.99 -8.79
CA ALA A 162 -3.45 28.78 -8.81
C ALA A 162 -2.32 28.04 -8.06
N GLY A 163 -2.62 27.49 -6.88
CA GLY A 163 -1.68 26.73 -6.07
C GLY A 163 -1.29 25.38 -6.68
N ALA A 164 -2.10 24.80 -7.55
CA ALA A 164 -1.81 23.51 -8.19
C ALA A 164 -0.71 23.58 -9.27
N ARG A 165 -0.47 24.77 -9.85
CA ARG A 165 0.46 24.96 -10.99
C ARG A 165 1.89 24.50 -10.68
N LEU A 166 2.47 25.02 -9.60
CA LEU A 166 3.86 24.74 -9.24
C LEU A 166 4.12 23.25 -8.95
N PRO A 167 3.34 22.57 -8.07
CA PRO A 167 3.60 21.15 -7.79
C PRO A 167 3.37 20.25 -9.00
N LEU A 168 2.33 20.48 -9.83
CA LEU A 168 2.14 19.67 -11.06
C LEU A 168 3.21 19.92 -12.11
N GLY A 169 3.65 21.17 -12.28
CA GLY A 169 4.78 21.48 -13.17
C GLY A 169 6.05 20.75 -12.73
N LYS A 170 6.39 20.79 -11.44
CA LYS A 170 7.54 20.05 -10.92
C LYS A 170 7.39 18.53 -11.10
N ALA A 171 6.21 17.98 -10.80
CA ALA A 171 5.96 16.56 -10.99
C ALA A 171 6.17 16.13 -12.45
N ALA A 172 5.67 16.91 -13.41
CA ALA A 172 5.79 16.61 -14.85
C ALA A 172 7.23 16.72 -15.38
N GLU A 173 8.06 17.57 -14.78
CA GLU A 173 9.49 17.65 -15.13
C GLU A 173 10.32 16.53 -14.48
N LEU A 174 9.92 16.06 -13.30
CA LEU A 174 10.60 14.97 -12.59
C LEU A 174 10.23 13.60 -13.15
N ASP A 175 9.01 13.44 -13.66
CA ASP A 175 8.49 12.19 -14.21
C ASP A 175 7.70 12.47 -15.51
N PRO A 176 8.42 12.75 -16.62
CA PRO A 176 7.82 13.21 -17.88
C PRO A 176 7.06 12.14 -18.65
N ASP A 177 7.16 10.87 -18.25
CA ASP A 177 6.51 9.73 -18.92
C ASP A 177 5.30 9.19 -18.11
N ASN A 178 4.95 9.87 -17.01
CA ASN A 178 3.85 9.45 -16.16
C ASN A 178 2.52 10.02 -16.63
N ASP A 179 1.75 9.19 -17.33
CA ASP A 179 0.43 9.52 -17.86
C ASP A 179 -0.50 10.20 -16.84
N LYS A 180 -0.42 9.81 -15.56
CA LYS A 180 -1.28 10.38 -14.52
C LYS A 180 -0.87 11.80 -14.15
N VAL A 181 0.43 12.05 -14.02
CA VAL A 181 0.97 13.39 -13.78
C VAL A 181 0.58 14.33 -14.92
N LEU A 182 0.75 13.86 -16.16
CA LEU A 182 0.45 14.61 -17.37
C LEU A 182 -1.06 14.83 -17.53
N SER A 183 -1.89 13.84 -17.18
CA SER A 183 -3.35 13.96 -17.15
C SER A 183 -3.84 14.99 -16.14
N ASN A 184 -3.29 14.99 -14.92
CA ASN A 184 -3.62 15.98 -13.89
C ASN A 184 -3.16 17.41 -14.28
N LEU A 185 -2.01 17.54 -14.96
CA LEU A 185 -1.55 18.81 -15.50
C LEU A 185 -2.45 19.31 -16.65
N ALA A 186 -2.85 18.44 -17.57
CA ALA A 186 -3.77 18.76 -18.65
C ALA A 186 -5.14 19.20 -18.10
N LEU A 187 -5.66 18.50 -17.09
CA LEU A 187 -6.88 18.87 -16.37
C LEU A 187 -6.77 20.27 -15.77
N LEU A 188 -5.67 20.59 -15.07
CA LEU A 188 -5.44 21.93 -14.54
C LEU A 188 -5.48 23.00 -15.62
N LEU A 189 -4.79 22.76 -16.75
CA LEU A 189 -4.73 23.70 -17.87
C LEU A 189 -6.13 23.94 -18.47
N LEU A 190 -6.93 22.89 -18.62
CA LEU A 190 -8.32 23.02 -19.07
C LEU A 190 -9.21 23.80 -18.09
N LEU A 191 -9.03 23.61 -16.79
CA LEU A 191 -9.77 24.36 -15.77
C LEU A 191 -9.38 25.84 -15.73
N GLN A 192 -8.15 26.16 -16.13
CA GLN A 192 -7.65 27.53 -16.29
C GLN A 192 -8.02 28.16 -17.64
N GLY A 193 -8.68 27.42 -18.54
CA GLY A 193 -9.03 27.89 -19.89
C GLY A 193 -7.89 27.83 -20.91
N ASN A 194 -6.75 27.23 -20.56
CA ASN A 194 -5.56 27.12 -21.41
C ASN A 194 -5.61 25.85 -22.30
N THR A 195 -6.68 25.68 -23.07
CA THR A 195 -6.90 24.50 -23.94
C THR A 195 -5.74 24.19 -24.90
N PRO A 196 -5.09 25.17 -25.56
CA PRO A 196 -3.96 24.87 -26.45
C PRO A 196 -2.78 24.21 -25.72
N GLN A 197 -2.47 24.68 -24.50
CA GLN A 197 -1.39 24.09 -23.70
C GLN A 197 -1.78 22.70 -23.17
N ALA A 198 -3.05 22.50 -22.78
CA ALA A 198 -3.53 21.19 -22.37
C ALA A 198 -3.36 20.15 -23.50
N ASN A 199 -3.75 20.50 -24.72
CA ASN A 199 -3.56 19.63 -25.89
C ASN A 199 -2.09 19.33 -26.16
N ALA A 200 -1.22 20.33 -26.10
CA ALA A 200 0.22 20.12 -26.29
C ALA A 200 0.81 19.13 -25.25
N VAL A 201 0.38 19.22 -23.98
CA VAL A 201 0.77 18.25 -22.94
C VAL A 201 0.26 16.84 -23.27
N MET A 202 -1.03 16.70 -23.61
CA MET A 202 -1.62 15.40 -23.95
C MET A 202 -1.03 14.77 -25.22
N ASP A 203 -0.63 15.59 -26.19
CA ASP A 203 0.04 15.18 -27.43
C ASP A 203 1.47 14.71 -27.16
N LYS A 204 2.24 15.48 -26.39
CA LYS A 204 3.61 15.07 -25.99
C LYS A 204 3.58 13.75 -25.21
N ALA A 205 2.62 13.61 -24.31
CA ALA A 205 2.40 12.42 -23.50
C ALA A 205 1.78 11.25 -24.28
N GLN A 206 1.37 11.46 -25.54
CA GLN A 206 0.70 10.45 -26.36
C GLN A 206 -0.53 9.82 -25.67
N LEU A 207 -1.23 10.59 -24.83
CA LEU A 207 -2.38 10.07 -24.07
C LEU A 207 -3.44 9.52 -25.03
N SER A 208 -3.98 8.35 -24.69
CA SER A 208 -5.03 7.71 -25.48
C SER A 208 -6.25 8.63 -25.67
N GLN A 209 -6.99 8.46 -26.77
CA GLN A 209 -8.19 9.25 -27.00
C GLN A 209 -9.21 9.12 -25.85
N GLY A 210 -9.38 7.90 -25.30
CA GLY A 210 -10.26 7.68 -24.15
C GLY A 210 -9.82 8.47 -22.91
N THR A 211 -8.51 8.56 -22.65
CA THR A 211 -7.97 9.38 -21.56
C THR A 211 -8.25 10.87 -21.79
N ARG A 212 -8.02 11.36 -23.02
CA ARG A 212 -8.29 12.76 -23.38
C ARG A 212 -9.77 13.10 -23.20
N ASP A 213 -10.67 12.24 -23.66
CA ASP A 213 -12.11 12.42 -23.53
C ASP A 213 -12.53 12.51 -22.06
N GLN A 214 -11.97 11.66 -21.19
CA GLN A 214 -12.19 11.71 -19.74
C GLN A 214 -11.72 13.03 -19.12
N ILE A 215 -10.52 13.50 -19.50
CA ILE A 215 -9.98 14.79 -19.03
C ILE A 215 -10.89 15.95 -19.42
N TYR A 216 -11.36 15.99 -20.67
CA TYR A 216 -12.28 17.01 -21.15
C TYR A 216 -13.64 16.98 -20.45
N LEU A 217 -14.20 15.77 -20.28
CA LEU A 217 -15.47 15.58 -19.58
C LEU A 217 -15.40 16.11 -18.16
N LEU A 218 -14.36 15.71 -17.41
CA LEU A 218 -14.17 16.13 -16.03
C LEU A 218 -13.97 17.65 -15.92
N ALA A 219 -13.15 18.24 -16.79
CA ALA A 219 -12.95 19.68 -16.82
C ALA A 219 -14.24 20.45 -17.12
N SER A 220 -15.09 19.92 -18.02
CA SER A 220 -16.40 20.51 -18.32
C SER A 220 -17.35 20.42 -17.13
N GLU A 221 -17.41 19.26 -16.47
CA GLU A 221 -18.25 19.05 -15.29
C GLU A 221 -17.87 20.01 -14.16
N TRP A 222 -16.58 20.14 -13.85
CA TRP A 222 -16.12 20.98 -12.74
C TRP A 222 -16.26 22.48 -13.03
N ARG A 223 -16.14 22.91 -14.29
CA ARG A 223 -16.44 24.29 -14.69
C ARG A 223 -17.93 24.62 -14.58
N THR A 224 -18.81 23.69 -14.90
CA THR A 224 -20.26 23.92 -14.92
C THR A 224 -20.88 23.78 -13.54
N ASN A 225 -20.39 22.86 -12.72
CA ASN A 225 -20.85 22.64 -11.35
C ASN A 225 -19.69 22.75 -10.34
N PRO A 226 -19.22 23.97 -10.04
CA PRO A 226 -18.11 24.14 -9.14
C PRO A 226 -18.42 23.72 -7.70
N ALA A 227 -19.65 23.96 -7.24
CA ALA A 227 -20.06 23.60 -5.88
C ALA A 227 -20.13 22.09 -5.63
N THR A 228 -20.45 21.27 -6.64
CA THR A 228 -20.63 19.82 -6.45
C THR A 228 -19.30 19.08 -6.29
N HIS A 229 -18.22 19.53 -6.94
CA HIS A 229 -16.91 18.92 -6.79
C HIS A 229 -16.13 19.45 -5.57
N LEU A 230 -16.40 20.68 -5.11
CA LEU A 230 -15.79 21.26 -3.91
C LEU A 230 -16.43 20.77 -2.59
N SER A 231 -17.67 20.28 -2.62
CA SER A 231 -18.50 20.09 -1.41
C SER A 231 -18.53 18.67 -0.82
N SER A 232 -17.56 17.79 -1.13
CA SER A 232 -17.41 16.55 -0.35
C SER A 232 -16.87 16.77 1.08
N ALA A 233 -16.54 18.03 1.43
CA ALA A 233 -16.34 18.46 2.80
C ALA A 233 -17.68 18.45 3.58
N GLY A 234 -17.95 17.39 4.34
CA GLY A 234 -18.80 17.48 5.53
C GLY A 234 -20.18 16.80 5.54
N ALA A 235 -20.41 15.72 4.79
CA ALA A 235 -21.63 14.91 4.93
C ALA A 235 -21.38 13.55 5.60
N ARG A 236 -20.86 13.54 6.83
CA ARG A 236 -21.24 12.50 7.80
C ARG A 236 -22.30 13.09 8.71
N GLN A 237 -23.56 12.73 8.46
CA GLN A 237 -24.60 12.86 9.48
C GLN A 237 -24.12 12.11 10.74
N PRO A 238 -24.16 12.71 11.94
CA PRO A 238 -24.03 11.92 13.15
C PRO A 238 -25.22 10.97 13.20
N ALA A 239 -24.94 9.67 13.30
CA ALA A 239 -25.95 8.68 13.66
C ALA A 239 -26.69 9.23 14.89
N SER A 240 -28.00 9.38 14.75
CA SER A 240 -28.87 9.91 15.79
C SER A 240 -28.67 9.11 17.08
N ALA A 241 -28.10 9.78 18.08
CA ALA A 241 -28.12 9.33 19.46
C ALA A 241 -29.59 9.30 19.91
N GLN A 242 -30.20 8.12 19.90
CA GLN A 242 -31.35 7.87 20.77
C GLN A 242 -30.80 7.62 22.18
N ALA A 243 -30.70 8.70 22.93
CA ALA A 243 -30.70 8.64 24.37
C ALA A 243 -32.06 8.08 24.84
N THR A 244 -32.04 6.92 25.49
CA THR A 244 -33.07 6.58 26.49
C THR A 244 -32.37 6.42 27.83
N SER A 245 -32.92 7.13 28.79
CA SER A 245 -32.39 7.33 30.13
C SER A 245 -32.69 6.17 31.08
N SER A 246 -31.82 6.08 32.10
CA SER A 246 -32.04 5.60 33.47
C SER A 246 -32.32 4.11 33.73
N SER A 247 -31.36 3.45 34.36
CA SER A 247 -31.45 3.14 35.80
C SER A 247 -30.15 2.52 36.31
N SER A 248 -29.64 3.10 37.40
CA SER A 248 -28.51 2.61 38.19
C SER A 248 -28.90 1.37 38.99
N ARG A 249 -27.98 0.41 39.09
CA ARG A 249 -27.70 -0.32 40.33
C ARG A 249 -26.34 -1.00 40.31
N THR A 250 -25.71 -0.90 41.47
CA THR A 250 -24.38 -1.31 41.90
C THR A 250 -24.20 -2.82 42.00
N SER A 251 -23.03 -3.33 41.59
CA SER A 251 -22.13 -4.20 42.38
C SER A 251 -21.13 -4.95 41.49
N SER A 252 -19.83 -4.74 41.69
CA SER A 252 -18.76 -5.70 41.34
C SER A 252 -18.51 -6.62 42.57
N PRO A 253 -17.57 -7.60 42.56
CA PRO A 253 -16.74 -8.14 41.47
C PRO A 253 -16.65 -9.69 41.46
N VAL A 254 -16.24 -10.32 40.34
CA VAL A 254 -15.41 -11.55 40.38
C VAL A 254 -14.49 -11.57 39.16
N VAL A 255 -13.20 -11.80 39.43
CA VAL A 255 -12.12 -12.06 38.47
C VAL A 255 -12.16 -13.53 38.08
N THR A 256 -12.20 -13.83 36.78
CA THR A 256 -11.66 -15.10 36.25
C THR A 256 -11.00 -14.86 34.91
N SER A 257 -9.80 -15.41 34.82
CA SER A 257 -8.85 -15.45 33.72
C SER A 257 -9.33 -16.24 32.52
N GLY A 258 -8.87 -15.81 31.34
CA GLY A 258 -8.81 -16.62 30.13
C GLY A 258 -9.99 -16.38 29.20
N ASP A 259 -9.76 -15.57 28.16
CA ASP A 259 -10.16 -15.89 26.80
C ASP A 259 -9.59 -14.84 25.83
N VAL A 260 -8.84 -15.34 24.85
CA VAL A 260 -8.28 -14.58 23.73
C VAL A 260 -9.47 -14.19 22.83
N PRO A 261 -9.70 -12.91 22.48
CA PRO A 261 -10.82 -12.62 21.60
C PRO A 261 -10.53 -13.15 20.19
N ALA A 262 -11.37 -14.07 19.75
CA ALA A 262 -11.45 -14.55 18.39
C ALA A 262 -11.63 -13.37 17.44
N TYR A 263 -10.77 -13.28 16.42
CA TYR A 263 -10.98 -12.41 15.27
C TYR A 263 -12.26 -12.83 14.56
N ALA A 264 -13.35 -12.11 14.82
CA ALA A 264 -14.57 -12.23 14.06
C ALA A 264 -14.30 -11.70 12.64
N ALA A 265 -14.31 -12.62 11.67
CA ALA A 265 -14.29 -12.33 10.25
C ALA A 265 -15.52 -11.51 9.88
N ALA A 266 -15.38 -10.18 9.84
CA ALA A 266 -16.34 -9.32 9.20
C ALA A 266 -16.21 -9.50 7.68
N GLN A 267 -17.18 -10.19 7.10
CA GLN A 267 -17.41 -10.19 5.65
C GLN A 267 -17.77 -8.77 5.22
N ALA A 268 -16.76 -7.98 4.85
CA ALA A 268 -16.96 -6.74 4.12
C ALA A 268 -16.94 -7.08 2.62
N SER A 269 -18.12 -7.39 2.11
CA SER A 269 -18.44 -7.41 0.69
C SER A 269 -18.13 -6.04 0.07
N GLY A 270 -17.30 -6.03 -0.99
CA GLY A 270 -17.18 -4.89 -1.89
C GLY A 270 -15.78 -4.29 -2.01
N SER A 271 -14.75 -5.09 -2.31
CA SER A 271 -13.54 -4.55 -2.94
C SER A 271 -13.90 -4.14 -4.37
N ALA A 272 -14.36 -2.90 -4.54
CA ALA A 272 -14.47 -2.29 -5.86
C ALA A 272 -13.05 -2.11 -6.40
N SER A 273 -12.59 -3.07 -7.20
CA SER A 273 -11.47 -2.88 -8.10
C SER A 273 -11.87 -1.81 -9.12
N TYR A 274 -11.61 -0.55 -8.80
CA TYR A 274 -11.74 0.52 -9.76
C TYR A 274 -10.64 0.33 -10.83
N PRO A 275 -10.97 0.37 -12.14
CA PRO A 275 -9.93 0.49 -13.15
C PRO A 275 -9.09 1.74 -12.82
N ALA A 276 -7.78 1.68 -13.05
CA ALA A 276 -6.88 2.79 -12.76
C ALA A 276 -7.34 4.03 -13.54
N SER A 277 -8.02 4.97 -12.87
CA SER A 277 -8.38 6.24 -13.48
C SER A 277 -7.10 6.98 -13.84
N PRO A 278 -6.96 7.49 -15.08
CA PRO A 278 -5.78 8.24 -15.50
C PRO A 278 -5.67 9.58 -14.78
N ILE A 279 -6.73 10.00 -14.09
CA ILE A 279 -6.83 11.23 -13.29
C ILE A 279 -7.03 10.84 -11.83
N GLY A 280 -6.36 11.52 -10.90
CA GLY A 280 -6.52 11.27 -9.47
C GLY A 280 -5.22 11.24 -8.69
N PHE A 281 -5.32 10.80 -7.43
CA PHE A 281 -4.17 10.39 -6.63
C PHE A 281 -3.48 9.18 -7.28
N HIS A 282 -2.16 9.07 -7.14
CA HIS A 282 -1.43 7.93 -7.69
C HIS A 282 -1.79 6.64 -6.95
N GLN A 283 -2.00 5.55 -7.70
CA GLN A 283 -2.25 4.20 -7.17
C GLN A 283 -1.48 3.13 -7.96
N SER A 284 -0.45 3.50 -8.72
CA SER A 284 0.33 2.49 -9.43
C SER A 284 1.46 1.95 -8.52
N PRO A 285 1.86 0.69 -8.74
CA PRO A 285 3.01 0.09 -8.07
C PRO A 285 4.27 0.93 -8.31
N LEU A 286 5.06 1.17 -7.27
CA LEU A 286 6.41 1.72 -7.38
C LEU A 286 7.23 0.82 -8.32
N MET A 287 7.28 1.12 -9.61
CA MET A 287 8.32 0.61 -10.51
C MET A 287 9.55 1.47 -10.24
N ASP A 288 10.20 1.24 -9.10
CA ASP A 288 11.50 1.85 -8.83
C ASP A 288 12.53 1.18 -9.75
N ASN A 289 12.85 1.90 -10.83
CA ASN A 289 13.96 1.60 -11.72
C ASN A 289 15.28 1.89 -10.97
N HIS A 290 15.63 1.02 -10.02
CA HIS A 290 16.98 0.94 -9.48
C HIS A 290 17.69 -0.23 -10.13
N THR A 291 18.23 0.02 -11.33
CA THR A 291 19.35 -0.76 -11.85
C THR A 291 20.53 -0.55 -10.88
N PRO A 292 21.05 -1.58 -10.18
CA PRO A 292 22.32 -1.42 -9.53
C PRO A 292 23.38 -1.28 -10.62
N LEU A 293 24.12 -0.17 -10.61
CA LEU A 293 25.39 -0.06 -11.32
C LEU A 293 26.31 -1.14 -10.76
N VAL A 294 26.39 -2.27 -11.46
CA VAL A 294 27.48 -3.22 -11.32
C VAL A 294 28.71 -2.51 -11.91
N GLN A 295 29.69 -2.23 -11.05
CA GLN A 295 31.05 -1.93 -11.47
C GLN A 295 31.73 -3.17 -12.02
#